data_AF-A0A924UHY2-F1
#
_entry.id   AF-A0A924UHY2-F1
#
_cell.length_a   1.000
_cell.length_b   1.000
_cell.length_c   1.000
_cell.angle_alpha   90.00
_cell.angle_beta   90.00
_cell.angle_gamma   90.00
#
_symmetry.space_group_name_H-M   'P 1'
#
loop_
_entity.id
_entity.type
_entity.pdbx_description
1 polymer ?
#
loop_
_entity_poly.entity_id
_entity_poly.type
_entity_poly.pdbx_seq_one_letter_code
_entity_poly.pdbx_strand_id
1 'polypeptide(L)'
;MNWFRLINLGLVLSFCLLFVTLTSCTHATPQAEVRPITEREFQFEKGIRHLENEEYEKAQPYFLNISVAPTNSADQFQEKALWNLSIIFEKLGQPEKALLTLQQLERLQP
;
A
#
# COMPACT_ATOMS: atom_id res chain seq x y z
N MET A 1 21.93 -40.40 -51.27
CA MET A 1 22.48 -39.69 -50.10
C MET A 1 21.43 -38.74 -49.54
N ASN A 2 20.49 -39.22 -48.71
CA ASN A 2 19.48 -38.39 -48.02
C ASN A 2 18.87 -39.07 -46.77
N TRP A 3 19.45 -40.16 -46.26
CA TRP A 3 18.92 -40.87 -45.09
C TRP A 3 19.22 -40.12 -43.78
N PHE A 4 20.40 -39.50 -43.68
CA PHE A 4 20.80 -38.67 -42.53
C PHE A 4 19.91 -37.44 -42.28
N ARG A 5 19.23 -36.93 -43.31
CA ARG A 5 18.33 -35.77 -43.18
C ARG A 5 16.97 -36.12 -42.58
N LEU A 6 16.47 -37.33 -42.85
CA LEU A 6 15.19 -37.82 -42.31
C LEU A 6 15.29 -38.21 -40.83
N ILE A 7 16.44 -38.75 -40.41
CA ILE A 7 16.71 -39.10 -39.00
C ILE A 7 16.83 -37.83 -38.14
N ASN A 8 17.51 -36.79 -38.64
CA ASN A 8 17.60 -35.51 -37.95
C ASN A 8 16.26 -34.78 -37.85
N LEU A 9 15.41 -34.85 -38.88
CA LEU A 9 14.08 -34.21 -38.86
C LEU A 9 13.14 -34.87 -37.82
N GLY A 10 13.18 -36.20 -37.70
CA GLY A 10 12.40 -36.93 -36.71
C GLY A 10 12.86 -36.69 -35.26
N LEU A 11 14.18 -36.56 -35.03
CA LEU A 11 14.74 -36.24 -33.72
C LEU A 11 14.41 -34.81 -33.28
N VAL A 12 14.43 -33.84 -34.21
CA VAL A 12 14.09 -32.44 -33.92
C VAL A 12 12.59 -32.29 -33.60
N LEU A 13 11.71 -32.97 -34.34
CA LEU A 13 10.26 -32.97 -34.07
C LEU A 13 9.92 -33.65 -32.73
N SER A 14 10.65 -34.71 -32.36
CA SER A 14 10.49 -35.38 -31.05
C SER A 14 10.95 -34.50 -29.88
N PHE A 15 12.01 -33.70 -30.06
CA PHE A 15 12.50 -32.77 -29.04
C PHE A 15 11.55 -31.57 -28.85
N CYS A 16 10.90 -31.10 -29.93
CA CYS A 16 9.89 -30.03 -29.85
C CYS A 16 8.65 -30.44 -29.05
N LEU A 17 8.22 -31.70 -29.13
CA LEU A 17 7.03 -32.18 -28.40
C LEU A 17 7.28 -32.36 -26.90
N LEU A 18 8.52 -32.61 -26.48
CA LEU A 18 8.91 -32.70 -25.05
C LEU A 18 9.00 -31.33 -24.35
N PHE A 19 9.22 -30.24 -25.11
CA PHE A 19 9.27 -28.89 -24.54
C PHE A 19 7.88 -28.29 -24.27
N VAL A 20 6.84 -28.78 -24.96
CA VAL A 20 5.47 -28.25 -24.83
C VAL A 20 4.76 -28.77 -23.58
N THR A 21 5.22 -29.89 -22.97
CA THR A 21 4.56 -30.49 -21.81
C THR A 21 5.16 -30.10 -20.45
N LEU A 22 6.25 -29.33 -20.40
CA LEU A 22 6.89 -28.90 -19.15
C LEU A 22 6.51 -27.49 -18.69
N THR A 23 5.72 -26.74 -19.46
CA THR A 23 5.29 -25.39 -19.08
C THR A 23 3.95 -25.35 -18.33
N SER A 24 3.32 -26.50 -18.07
CA SER A 24 2.04 -26.60 -17.36
C SER A 24 2.21 -26.75 -15.85
N CYS A 25 2.98 -25.86 -15.23
CA CYS A 25 2.89 -25.55 -13.79
C CYS A 25 3.44 -24.14 -13.53
N THR A 26 3.08 -23.15 -14.35
CA THR A 26 3.07 -21.77 -13.87
C THR A 26 1.88 -21.63 -12.93
N HIS A 27 2.09 -21.99 -11.66
CA HIS A 27 1.28 -21.42 -10.59
C HIS A 27 1.37 -19.91 -10.77
N ALA A 28 0.29 -19.30 -11.26
CA ALA A 28 0.12 -17.87 -11.23
C ALA A 28 0.06 -17.48 -9.74
N THR A 29 1.23 -17.27 -9.13
CA THR A 29 1.30 -16.49 -7.90
C THR A 29 0.63 -15.16 -8.22
N PRO A 30 -0.39 -14.72 -7.48
CA PRO A 30 -0.89 -13.37 -7.60
C PRO A 30 0.33 -12.48 -7.33
N GLN A 31 0.89 -11.88 -8.38
CA GLN A 31 1.87 -10.84 -8.17
C GLN A 31 1.09 -9.74 -7.49
N ALA A 32 1.38 -9.51 -6.21
CA ALA A 32 0.92 -8.32 -5.53
C ALA A 32 1.44 -7.16 -6.37
N GLU A 33 0.55 -6.58 -7.18
CA GLU A 33 0.84 -5.40 -7.95
C GLU A 33 1.29 -4.35 -6.94
N VAL A 34 2.59 -4.01 -6.97
CA VAL A 34 3.15 -3.00 -6.08
C VAL A 34 2.58 -1.68 -6.55
N ARG A 35 1.38 -1.35 -6.06
CA ARG A 35 0.77 -0.06 -6.32
C ARG A 35 1.73 1.02 -5.81
N PRO A 36 1.98 2.08 -6.59
CA PRO A 36 2.82 3.17 -6.12
C PRO A 36 2.19 3.76 -4.86
N ILE A 37 2.97 3.84 -3.78
CA ILE A 37 2.56 4.47 -2.53
C ILE A 37 2.28 5.94 -2.85
N THR A 38 1.09 6.41 -2.48
CA THR A 38 0.74 7.82 -2.68
C THR A 38 1.52 8.70 -1.70
N GLU A 39 1.77 9.98 -2.04
CA GLU A 39 2.40 10.91 -1.09
C GLU A 39 1.62 10.97 0.23
N ARG A 40 0.29 10.91 0.17
CA ARG A 40 -0.59 10.91 1.35
C ARG A 40 -0.34 9.69 2.25
N GLU A 41 -0.27 8.50 1.66
CA GLU A 41 0.05 7.25 2.35
C GLU A 41 1.47 7.30 2.94
N PHE A 42 2.45 7.80 2.19
CA PHE A 42 3.83 7.95 2.67
C PHE A 42 3.94 8.89 3.88
N GLN A 43 3.24 10.04 3.84
CA GLN A 43 3.20 10.97 4.96
C GLN A 43 2.48 10.35 6.17
N PHE A 44 1.41 9.57 5.94
CA PHE A 44 0.69 8.87 7.00
C PHE A 44 1.61 7.87 7.72
N GLU A 45 2.32 7.04 6.97
CA GLU A 45 3.26 6.04 7.51
C GLU A 45 4.41 6.68 8.31
N LYS A 46 4.93 7.83 7.85
CA LYS A 46 5.90 8.60 8.63
C LYS A 46 5.34 9.10 9.95
N GLY A 47 4.10 9.63 9.93
CA GLY A 47 3.39 10.06 11.12
C GLY A 47 3.21 8.91 12.12
N ILE A 48 2.81 7.73 11.64
CA ILE A 48 2.65 6.52 12.45
C ILE A 48 3.98 6.13 13.11
N ARG A 49 5.08 6.10 12.36
CA ARG A 49 6.41 5.75 12.93
C ARG A 49 6.81 6.68 14.08
N HIS A 50 6.57 7.99 13.94
CA HIS A 50 6.84 8.93 15.03
C HIS A 50 5.90 8.71 16.22
N LEU A 51 4.62 8.43 15.96
CA LEU A 51 3.63 8.15 17.00
C LEU A 51 3.97 6.89 17.81
N GLU A 52 4.39 5.81 17.14
CA GLU A 52 4.84 4.55 17.76
C GLU A 52 6.08 4.73 18.63
N ASN A 53 6.94 5.69 18.30
CA ASN A 53 8.11 6.07 19.09
C ASN A 53 7.78 7.12 20.17
N GLU A 54 6.50 7.46 20.38
CA GLU A 54 6.04 8.51 21.30
C GLU A 54 6.60 9.91 20.99
N GLU A 55 7.09 10.13 19.77
CA GLU A 55 7.62 11.41 19.31
C GLU A 55 6.48 12.32 18.83
N TYR A 56 5.58 12.67 19.74
CA TYR A 56 4.30 13.32 19.44
C TYR A 56 4.45 14.64 18.68
N GLU A 57 5.42 15.48 19.04
CA GLU A 57 5.71 16.75 18.36
C GLU A 57 6.19 16.54 16.93
N LYS A 58 6.90 15.44 16.65
CA LYS A 58 7.34 15.08 15.30
C LYS A 58 6.22 14.44 14.50
N ALA A 59 5.33 13.67 15.14
CA ALA A 59 4.18 13.02 14.50
C ALA A 59 3.11 14.04 14.05
N GLN A 60 2.85 15.05 14.89
CA GLN A 60 1.81 16.05 14.67
C GLN A 60 1.76 16.68 13.26
N PRO A 61 2.86 17.21 12.68
CA PRO A 61 2.82 17.86 11.37
C PRO A 61 2.40 16.92 10.22
N TYR A 62 2.73 15.62 10.31
CA TYR A 62 2.35 14.64 9.30
C TYR A 62 0.83 14.47 9.25
N PHE A 63 0.19 14.29 10.40
CA PHE A 63 -1.26 14.12 10.45
C PHE A 63 -2.03 15.43 10.21
N LEU A 64 -1.48 16.59 10.61
CA LEU A 64 -2.07 17.89 10.29
C LEU A 64 -2.16 18.15 8.78
N ASN A 65 -1.12 17.79 8.03
CA ASN A 65 -1.12 17.95 6.58
C ASN A 65 -2.22 17.09 5.92
N ILE A 66 -2.36 15.85 6.40
CA ILE A 66 -3.36 14.91 5.89
C ILE A 66 -4.79 15.35 6.24
N SER A 67 -5.02 15.90 7.44
CA SER A 67 -6.35 16.22 7.94
C SER A 67 -7.03 17.41 7.25
N VAL A 68 -6.25 18.34 6.68
CA VAL A 68 -6.74 19.53 5.98
C VAL A 68 -6.88 19.35 4.47
N ALA A 69 -6.28 18.29 3.90
CA ALA A 69 -6.32 18.05 2.48
C ALA A 69 -7.73 17.61 2.02
N PRO A 70 -8.26 18.17 0.92
CA PRO A 70 -9.58 17.81 0.40
C PRO A 70 -9.62 16.31 0.09
N THR A 71 -10.67 15.67 0.60
CA THR A 71 -10.83 14.22 0.59
C THR A 71 -11.92 13.84 -0.40
N ASN A 72 -11.64 12.81 -1.19
CA ASN A 72 -12.65 12.09 -1.94
C ASN A 72 -13.39 11.20 -0.94
N SER A 73 -14.69 10.96 -1.09
CA SER A 73 -15.50 10.17 -0.12
C SER A 73 -14.98 8.75 0.19
N ALA A 74 -14.03 8.23 -0.58
CA ALA A 74 -13.39 6.94 -0.35
C ALA A 74 -12.07 7.00 0.45
N ASP A 75 -11.56 8.18 0.77
CA ASP A 75 -10.24 8.34 1.40
C ASP A 75 -10.34 8.41 2.94
N GLN A 76 -10.01 7.28 3.57
CA GLN A 76 -10.01 7.11 5.03
C GLN A 76 -8.81 7.77 5.73
N PHE A 77 -7.81 8.28 4.99
CA PHE A 77 -6.62 8.86 5.62
C PHE A 77 -6.95 10.12 6.42
N GLN A 78 -7.94 10.91 5.99
CA GLN A 78 -8.38 12.08 6.75
C GLN A 78 -8.95 11.70 8.12
N GLU A 79 -9.87 10.74 8.17
CA GLU A 79 -10.46 10.25 9.41
C GLU A 79 -9.40 9.68 10.36
N LYS A 80 -8.53 8.82 9.82
CA LYS A 80 -7.42 8.23 10.59
C LYS A 80 -6.43 9.29 11.10
N ALA A 81 -6.15 10.31 10.30
CA ALA A 81 -5.27 11.41 10.71
C ALA A 81 -5.91 12.27 11.80
N LEU A 82 -7.22 12.56 11.72
CA LEU A 82 -7.95 13.27 12.77
C LEU A 82 -7.96 12.47 14.08
N TRP A 83 -8.20 11.16 14.02
CA TRP A 83 -8.10 10.28 15.18
C TRP A 83 -6.69 10.30 15.82
N ASN A 84 -5.64 10.15 15.01
CA ASN A 84 -4.28 10.19 15.53
C ASN A 84 -3.92 11.58 16.12
N LEU A 85 -4.42 12.66 15.52
CA LEU A 85 -4.25 14.01 16.06
C LEU A 85 -4.93 14.19 17.41
N SER A 86 -6.12 13.61 17.64
CA SER A 86 -6.76 13.74 18.95
C SER A 86 -5.93 13.07 20.05
N ILE A 87 -5.35 11.89 19.76
CA ILE A 87 -4.43 11.21 20.68
C ILE A 87 -3.17 12.06 20.92
N ILE A 88 -2.56 12.58 19.86
CA ILE A 88 -1.36 13.43 19.97
C ILE A 88 -1.64 14.66 20.82
N PHE A 89 -2.75 15.36 20.59
CA PHE A 89 -3.10 16.54 21.36
C PHE A 89 -3.36 16.20 22.83
N GLU A 90 -3.99 15.08 23.14
CA GLU A 90 -4.13 14.59 24.52
C GLU A 90 -2.76 14.36 25.17
N LYS A 91 -1.85 13.65 24.48
CA LYS A 91 -0.49 13.36 24.99
C LYS A 91 0.37 14.59 25.19
N LEU A 92 0.17 15.62 24.37
CA LEU A 92 0.84 16.92 24.50
C LEU A 92 0.19 17.85 25.53
N GLY A 93 -0.83 17.39 26.27
CA GLY A 93 -1.52 18.19 27.28
C GLY A 93 -2.38 19.32 26.68
N GLN A 94 -2.93 19.11 25.48
CA GLN A 94 -3.77 20.06 24.74
C GLN A 94 -5.19 19.51 24.56
N PRO A 95 -5.95 19.27 25.66
CA PRO A 95 -7.24 18.58 25.62
C PRO A 95 -8.30 19.33 24.80
N GLU A 96 -8.26 20.66 24.76
CA GLU A 96 -9.20 21.45 23.95
C GLU A 96 -9.02 21.17 22.45
N LYS A 97 -7.77 21.04 22.00
CA LYS A 97 -7.49 20.70 20.60
C LYS A 97 -7.84 19.25 20.28
N ALA A 98 -7.65 18.33 21.24
CA ALA A 98 -8.08 16.96 21.08
C ALA A 98 -9.60 16.89 20.86
N LEU A 99 -10.37 17.59 21.70
CA LEU A 99 -11.84 17.66 21.58
C LEU A 99 -12.29 18.27 20.26
N LEU A 100 -11.71 19.40 19.85
CA LEU A 100 -12.03 20.03 18.55
C LEU A 100 -11.75 19.10 17.37
N THR A 101 -10.67 18.32 17.46
CA THR A 101 -10.30 17.35 16.42
C THR A 101 -11.31 16.20 16.36
N LEU A 102 -11.76 15.69 17.51
CA LEU A 102 -12.81 14.67 17.57
C LEU A 102 -14.15 15.19 17.01
N GLN A 103 -14.52 16.42 17.33
CA GLN A 103 -15.72 17.05 16.75
C GLN A 103 -15.61 17.19 15.23
N GLN A 104 -14.42 17.45 14.70
CA GLN A 104 -14.22 17.46 13.25
C GLN A 104 -14.38 16.07 12.65
N LEU A 105 -13.85 15.03 13.32
CA LEU A 105 -14.02 13.63 12.90
C LEU A 105 -15.49 13.21 12.88
N GLU A 106 -16.26 13.56 13.91
CA GLU A 106 -17.70 13.27 13.98
C GLU A 106 -18.49 13.88 12.81
N ARG A 107 -18.12 15.08 12.36
CA ARG A 107 -18.77 15.73 11.21
C ARG A 107 -18.50 15.04 9.87
N LEU A 108 -17.49 14.17 9.80
CA LEU A 108 -17.20 13.39 8.59
C LEU A 108 -18.03 12.10 8.52
N GLN A 109 -18.58 11.64 9.64
CA GLN A 109 -19.39 10.42 9.68
C GLN A 109 -20.83 10.75 9.22
N PRO A 110 -21.37 10.02 8.22
CA PRO A 110 -22.71 10.26 7.67
C PRO A 110 -23.85 9.83 8.61
#